data_AF-R6HPN6-F1
#
_entry.id   AF-R6HPN6-F1
#
_cell.length_a   1.000
_cell.length_b   1.000
_cell.length_c   1.000
_cell.angle_alpha   90.00
_cell.angle_beta   90.00
_cell.angle_gamma   90.00
#
_symmetry.space_group_name_H-M   'P 1'
#
loop_
_entity.id
_entity.type
_entity.pdbx_description
1 polymer ?
#
loop_
_entity_poly.entity_id
_entity_poly.type
_entity_poly.pdbx_seq_one_letter_code
_entity_poly.pdbx_strand_id
1 'polypeptide(L)'
;MEEKNMIFVEQLVKTNFVKPMRRYIKKYLKNLSVTEDVSIETINLLQQANNTINNVYKLLRKKDLVDSATLMRSCMEKIMMAMMIFFDPTETFEEFKNLEKCGKSKNTRPTAILNNFKSKLKEINPVLFEEFEDDELQSLLEETYEKLCLYTHSSIVVSMMIEVNKNNDEDLFALYFYLIAYFLEILIYSSLIYLTNDNKDHIDAFCIFMGFTLLCSRVDKNKLTEDYTNKYKDYLHWEINEHFTDKYKDEVEKLKNDWSNLQQEINENKEVVGNYIMNLSKK
;
A
#
# COMPACT_ATOMS: atom_id res chain seq x y z
N MET A 1 -19.63 15.79 -0.79
CA MET A 1 -19.25 15.54 -2.19
C MET A 1 -20.47 14.96 -2.87
N GLU A 2 -21.01 15.60 -3.91
CA GLU A 2 -22.17 15.05 -4.63
C GLU A 2 -21.80 13.69 -5.22
N GLU A 3 -22.72 12.71 -5.17
CA GLU A 3 -22.50 11.30 -5.55
C GLU A 3 -21.88 11.13 -6.94
N LYS A 4 -22.22 12.02 -7.88
CA LYS A 4 -21.64 12.08 -9.24
C LYS A 4 -20.14 12.37 -9.27
N ASN A 5 -19.62 13.22 -8.36
CA ASN A 5 -18.20 13.57 -8.32
C ASN A 5 -17.36 12.39 -7.79
N MET A 6 -17.89 11.60 -6.85
CA MET A 6 -17.20 10.38 -6.39
C MET A 6 -17.10 9.32 -7.48
N ILE A 7 -18.18 9.07 -8.24
CA ILE A 7 -18.17 8.12 -9.36
C ILE A 7 -17.09 8.50 -10.40
N PHE A 8 -16.95 9.79 -10.69
CA PHE A 8 -15.92 10.28 -11.62
C PHE A 8 -14.50 10.04 -11.11
N VAL A 9 -14.23 10.40 -9.85
CA VAL A 9 -12.91 10.17 -9.22
C VAL A 9 -12.59 8.67 -9.16
N GLU A 10 -13.56 7.81 -8.84
CA GLU A 10 -13.40 6.36 -8.90
C GLU A 10 -13.02 5.86 -10.30
N GLN A 11 -13.66 6.39 -11.34
CA GLN A 11 -13.35 6.03 -12.72
C GLN A 11 -11.95 6.50 -13.14
N LEU A 12 -11.54 7.69 -12.73
CA LEU A 12 -10.21 8.25 -12.97
C LEU A 12 -9.13 7.36 -12.34
N VAL A 13 -9.25 7.09 -11.04
CA VAL A 13 -8.33 6.22 -10.28
C VAL A 13 -8.28 4.81 -10.88
N LYS A 14 -9.43 4.26 -11.25
CA LYS A 14 -9.49 2.93 -11.88
C LYS A 14 -8.76 2.89 -13.22
N THR A 15 -8.83 3.95 -14.01
CA THR A 15 -8.32 3.98 -15.39
C THR A 15 -6.86 4.38 -15.48
N ASN A 16 -6.38 5.25 -14.58
CA ASN A 16 -5.02 5.80 -14.61
C ASN A 16 -4.10 5.26 -13.52
N PHE A 17 -4.63 4.55 -12.52
CA PHE A 17 -3.83 3.90 -11.48
C PHE A 17 -4.06 2.39 -11.41
N VAL A 18 -5.23 1.96 -10.93
CA VAL A 18 -5.44 0.55 -10.53
C VAL A 18 -5.33 -0.42 -11.72
N LYS A 19 -5.99 -0.12 -12.85
CA LYS A 19 -5.92 -0.99 -14.05
C LYS A 19 -4.54 -0.95 -14.71
N PRO A 20 -3.92 0.22 -14.98
CA PRO A 20 -2.57 0.28 -15.51
C PRO A 20 -1.57 -0.50 -14.65
N MET A 21 -1.53 -0.25 -13.34
CA MET A 21 -0.64 -0.94 -12.41
C MET A 21 -0.72 -2.46 -12.58
N ARG A 22 -1.93 -3.02 -12.46
CA ARG A 22 -2.16 -4.46 -12.59
C ARG A 22 -1.82 -5.02 -13.97
N ARG A 23 -2.08 -4.24 -15.03
CA ARG A 23 -1.72 -4.62 -16.40
C ARG A 23 -0.20 -4.71 -16.56
N TYR A 24 0.51 -3.71 -16.07
CA TYR A 24 1.97 -3.65 -16.18
C TYR A 24 2.69 -4.63 -15.27
N ILE A 25 2.21 -4.87 -14.05
CA ILE A 25 2.72 -5.95 -13.19
C ILE A 25 2.72 -7.29 -13.97
N LYS A 26 1.59 -7.64 -14.59
CA LYS A 26 1.50 -8.87 -15.40
C LYS A 26 2.42 -8.86 -16.62
N LYS A 27 2.54 -7.71 -17.29
CA LYS A 27 3.42 -7.55 -18.46
C LYS A 27 4.88 -7.72 -18.07
N TYR A 28 5.33 -7.04 -17.02
CA TYR A 28 6.72 -7.07 -16.56
C TYR A 28 7.12 -8.44 -16.03
N LEU A 29 6.27 -9.12 -15.26
CA LEU A 29 6.55 -10.50 -14.83
C LEU A 29 6.76 -11.45 -16.02
N LYS A 30 5.93 -11.31 -17.08
CA LYS A 30 6.10 -12.09 -18.31
C LYS A 30 7.40 -11.74 -19.05
N ASN A 31 7.79 -10.47 -19.07
CA ASN A 31 9.04 -10.05 -19.70
C ASN A 31 10.27 -10.53 -18.92
N LEU A 32 10.25 -10.46 -17.59
CA LEU A 32 11.35 -10.92 -16.76
C LEU A 32 11.59 -12.43 -16.88
N SER A 33 10.54 -13.24 -17.05
CA SER A 33 10.67 -14.69 -17.24
C SER A 33 11.48 -15.13 -18.47
N VAL A 34 11.82 -14.21 -19.37
CA VAL A 34 12.63 -14.49 -20.57
C VAL A 34 13.97 -13.75 -20.58
N THR A 35 14.34 -13.06 -19.49
CA THR A 35 15.57 -12.26 -19.40
C THR A 35 16.61 -12.99 -18.54
N GLU A 36 17.89 -12.96 -18.92
CA GLU A 36 18.98 -13.64 -18.19
C GLU A 36 19.57 -12.79 -17.05
N ASP A 37 19.31 -11.47 -17.04
CA ASP A 37 19.93 -10.50 -16.13
C ASP A 37 19.35 -10.51 -14.70
N VAL A 38 18.22 -11.19 -14.49
CA VAL A 38 17.54 -11.26 -13.18
C VAL A 38 17.45 -12.72 -12.75
N SER A 39 17.86 -12.99 -11.50
CA SER A 39 17.84 -14.35 -10.97
C SER A 39 16.43 -14.94 -10.95
N ILE A 40 16.32 -16.24 -11.21
CA ILE A 40 15.05 -16.96 -11.22
C ILE A 40 14.34 -16.87 -9.86
N GLU A 41 15.10 -16.77 -8.77
CA GLU A 41 14.59 -16.62 -7.41
C GLU A 41 13.92 -15.26 -7.19
N THR A 42 14.53 -14.18 -7.69
CA THR A 42 13.91 -12.85 -7.67
C THR A 42 12.59 -12.86 -8.43
N ILE A 43 12.59 -13.43 -9.65
CA ILE A 43 11.40 -13.52 -10.51
C ILE A 43 10.30 -14.34 -9.81
N ASN A 44 10.64 -15.51 -9.27
CA ASN A 44 9.70 -16.40 -8.59
C ASN A 44 9.08 -15.74 -7.36
N LEU A 45 9.89 -15.03 -6.55
CA LEU A 45 9.38 -14.33 -5.37
C LEU A 45 8.43 -13.20 -5.73
N LEU A 46 8.74 -12.38 -6.74
CA LEU A 46 7.83 -11.33 -7.21
C LEU A 46 6.54 -11.89 -7.84
N GLN A 47 6.64 -13.00 -8.57
CA GLN A 47 5.46 -13.68 -9.10
C GLN A 47 4.58 -14.23 -7.98
N GLN A 48 5.19 -14.79 -6.94
CA GLN A 48 4.47 -15.25 -5.76
C GLN A 48 3.90 -14.08 -4.94
N ALA A 49 4.60 -12.94 -4.84
CA ALA A 49 4.06 -11.72 -4.23
C ALA A 49 2.80 -11.25 -4.96
N ASN A 50 2.83 -11.20 -6.29
CA ASN A 50 1.66 -10.86 -7.12
C ASN A 50 0.52 -11.88 -6.97
N ASN A 51 0.80 -13.18 -6.91
CA ASN A 51 -0.25 -14.18 -6.64
C ASN A 51 -0.85 -14.00 -5.24
N THR A 52 0.00 -13.73 -4.25
CA THR A 52 -0.39 -13.51 -2.86
C THR A 52 -1.31 -12.29 -2.74
N ILE A 53 -0.94 -11.13 -3.30
CA ILE A 53 -1.77 -9.91 -3.22
C ILE A 53 -3.10 -10.08 -3.96
N ASN A 54 -3.13 -10.81 -5.07
CA ASN A 54 -4.39 -11.15 -5.75
C ASN A 54 -5.30 -12.02 -4.88
N ASN A 55 -4.75 -12.89 -4.04
CA ASN A 55 -5.53 -13.68 -3.09
C ASN A 55 -5.99 -12.84 -1.89
N VAL A 56 -5.16 -11.91 -1.39
CA VAL A 56 -5.58 -10.90 -0.40
C VAL A 56 -6.84 -10.18 -0.87
N TYR A 57 -6.89 -9.67 -2.10
CA TYR A 57 -8.09 -9.01 -2.62
C TYR A 57 -9.33 -9.92 -2.70
N LYS A 58 -9.16 -11.24 -2.86
CA LYS A 58 -10.30 -12.19 -2.81
C LYS A 58 -10.80 -12.37 -1.39
N LEU A 59 -9.89 -12.42 -0.42
CA LEU A 59 -10.21 -12.57 1.01
C LEU A 59 -10.83 -11.30 1.59
N LEU A 60 -10.29 -10.12 1.29
CA LEU A 60 -10.85 -8.83 1.70
C LEU A 60 -12.29 -8.64 1.20
N ARG A 61 -12.63 -9.11 -0.01
CA ARG A 61 -14.03 -9.10 -0.51
C ARG A 61 -14.96 -10.03 0.26
N LYS A 62 -14.41 -11.08 0.87
CA LYS A 62 -15.13 -12.00 1.76
C LYS A 62 -15.07 -11.56 3.22
N LYS A 63 -14.49 -10.39 3.51
CA LYS A 63 -14.28 -9.86 4.87
C LYS A 63 -13.41 -10.76 5.76
N ASP A 64 -12.54 -11.55 5.15
CA ASP A 64 -11.63 -12.44 5.85
C ASP A 64 -10.31 -11.72 6.18
N LEU A 65 -10.34 -10.92 7.25
CA LEU A 65 -9.30 -9.94 7.57
C LEU A 65 -8.02 -10.59 8.14
N VAL A 66 -8.16 -11.63 8.96
CA VAL A 66 -7.02 -12.33 9.59
C VAL A 66 -6.17 -13.04 8.54
N ASP A 67 -6.81 -13.81 7.65
CA ASP A 67 -6.11 -14.50 6.58
C ASP A 67 -5.52 -13.51 5.58
N SER A 68 -6.22 -12.39 5.33
CA SER A 68 -5.69 -11.29 4.52
C SER A 68 -4.41 -10.71 5.12
N ALA A 69 -4.36 -10.45 6.43
CA ALA A 69 -3.18 -9.92 7.11
C ALA A 69 -1.98 -10.86 6.99
N THR A 70 -2.21 -12.16 7.20
CA THR A 70 -1.19 -13.20 7.05
C THR A 70 -0.61 -13.23 5.64
N LEU A 71 -1.46 -13.16 4.62
CA LEU A 71 -1.01 -13.10 3.24
C LEU A 71 -0.30 -11.78 2.91
N MET A 72 -0.73 -10.64 3.45
CA MET A 72 -0.06 -9.36 3.23
C MET A 72 1.34 -9.33 3.84
N ARG A 73 1.53 -9.84 5.06
CA ARG A 73 2.85 -10.02 5.66
C ARG A 73 3.76 -10.84 4.75
N SER A 74 3.27 -12.01 4.34
CA SER A 74 4.01 -12.90 3.45
C SER A 74 4.23 -12.28 2.06
N CYS A 75 3.39 -11.35 1.61
CA CYS A 75 3.59 -10.61 0.36
C CYS A 75 4.74 -9.59 0.51
N MET A 76 4.74 -8.82 1.59
CA MET A 76 5.79 -7.85 1.91
C MET A 76 7.16 -8.52 2.02
N GLU A 77 7.26 -9.62 2.77
CA GLU A 77 8.49 -10.40 2.91
C GLU A 77 9.03 -10.87 1.55
N LYS A 78 8.16 -11.39 0.67
CA LYS A 78 8.57 -11.82 -0.69
C LYS A 78 9.10 -10.66 -1.54
N ILE A 79 8.48 -9.48 -1.46
CA ILE A 79 8.94 -8.30 -2.22
C ILE A 79 10.34 -7.89 -1.75
N MET A 80 10.51 -7.73 -0.43
CA MET A 80 11.79 -7.30 0.15
C MET A 80 12.88 -8.33 -0.16
N MET A 81 12.61 -9.62 0.07
CA MET A 81 13.55 -10.70 -0.22
C MET A 81 13.96 -10.74 -1.69
N ALA A 82 13.01 -10.61 -2.62
CA ALA A 82 13.31 -10.59 -4.04
C ALA A 82 14.29 -9.48 -4.39
N MET A 83 14.04 -8.26 -3.91
CA MET A 83 14.91 -7.13 -4.20
C MET A 83 16.26 -7.26 -3.50
N MET A 84 16.33 -7.83 -2.29
CA MET A 84 17.61 -8.08 -1.63
C MET A 84 18.46 -9.11 -2.38
N ILE A 85 17.85 -10.17 -2.90
CA ILE A 85 18.56 -11.14 -3.76
C ILE A 85 19.05 -10.47 -5.04
N PHE A 86 18.28 -9.57 -5.63
CA PHE A 86 18.70 -8.84 -6.83
C PHE A 86 19.90 -7.92 -6.54
N PHE A 87 19.87 -7.14 -5.46
CA PHE A 87 20.95 -6.20 -5.13
C PHE A 87 22.19 -6.85 -4.53
N ASP A 88 22.03 -7.98 -3.82
CA ASP A 88 23.12 -8.76 -3.24
C ASP A 88 22.90 -10.26 -3.49
N PRO A 89 23.21 -10.74 -4.71
CA PRO A 89 23.00 -12.13 -5.07
C PRO A 89 24.00 -13.09 -4.43
N THR A 90 25.06 -12.60 -3.77
CA THR A 90 26.16 -13.46 -3.31
C THR A 90 26.05 -13.77 -1.82
N GLU A 91 25.87 -12.77 -0.96
CA GLU A 91 25.80 -13.02 0.49
C GLU A 91 24.36 -13.31 0.91
N THR A 92 23.42 -12.45 0.52
CA THR A 92 22.02 -12.57 0.94
C THR A 92 21.34 -13.83 0.40
N PHE A 93 21.58 -14.19 -0.86
CA PHE A 93 20.99 -15.40 -1.45
C PHE A 93 21.52 -16.70 -0.82
N GLU A 94 22.82 -16.79 -0.56
CA GLU A 94 23.41 -17.97 0.09
C GLU A 94 22.96 -18.10 1.56
N GLU A 95 22.74 -16.98 2.26
CA GLU A 95 22.09 -17.02 3.58
C GLU A 95 20.64 -17.50 3.52
N PHE A 96 19.88 -17.13 2.47
CA PHE A 96 18.49 -17.60 2.30
C PHE A 96 18.39 -19.10 2.02
N LYS A 97 19.34 -19.67 1.26
CA LYS A 97 19.39 -21.12 0.98
C LYS A 97 19.69 -21.94 2.23
N ASN A 98 20.38 -21.37 3.21
CA ASN A 98 20.71 -22.05 4.44
C ASN A 98 19.59 -21.86 5.48
N LEU A 99 18.75 -22.89 5.67
CA LEU A 99 17.63 -22.88 6.63
C LEU A 99 18.03 -22.61 8.09
N GLU A 100 19.28 -22.88 8.48
CA GLU A 100 19.76 -22.58 9.82
C GLU A 100 20.08 -21.09 10.00
N LYS A 101 20.48 -20.42 8.91
CA LYS A 101 20.86 -19.01 8.89
C LYS A 101 19.72 -18.08 8.48
N CYS A 102 18.85 -18.53 7.58
CA CYS A 102 17.71 -17.77 7.06
C CYS A 102 16.84 -17.21 8.19
N GLY A 103 16.65 -15.89 8.21
CA GLY A 103 15.87 -15.19 9.23
C GLY A 103 16.60 -14.91 10.54
N LYS A 104 17.82 -15.42 10.74
CA LYS A 104 18.59 -15.32 11.99
C LYS A 104 19.95 -14.64 11.82
N SER A 105 20.48 -14.66 10.61
CA SER A 105 21.79 -14.12 10.25
C SER A 105 21.72 -12.64 9.87
N LYS A 106 22.89 -12.04 9.68
CA LYS A 106 23.05 -10.59 9.53
C LYS A 106 22.28 -10.04 8.34
N ASN A 107 22.25 -10.75 7.20
CA ASN A 107 21.67 -10.23 5.96
C ASN A 107 20.23 -10.69 5.76
N THR A 108 19.79 -11.75 6.44
CA THR A 108 18.42 -12.32 6.28
C THR A 108 17.48 -12.08 7.46
N ARG A 109 17.93 -11.43 8.54
CA ARG A 109 17.02 -11.01 9.63
C ARG A 109 16.01 -9.99 9.08
N PRO A 110 14.71 -10.08 9.43
CA PRO A 110 13.70 -9.17 8.87
C PRO A 110 14.02 -7.68 9.00
N THR A 111 14.58 -7.25 10.13
CA THR A 111 14.99 -5.86 10.35
C THR A 111 16.14 -5.43 9.43
N ALA A 112 17.10 -6.32 9.15
CA ALA A 112 18.19 -6.04 8.23
C ALA A 112 17.70 -5.96 6.78
N ILE A 113 16.84 -6.91 6.38
CA ILE A 113 16.18 -6.90 5.06
C ILE A 113 15.40 -5.60 4.87
N LEU A 114 14.61 -5.19 5.87
CA LEU A 114 13.79 -3.98 5.81
C LEU A 114 14.66 -2.73 5.67
N ASN A 115 15.72 -2.61 6.47
CA ASN A 115 16.66 -1.47 6.40
C ASN A 115 17.37 -1.40 5.04
N ASN A 116 17.85 -2.54 4.54
CA ASN A 116 18.52 -2.60 3.25
C ASN A 116 17.53 -2.29 2.12
N PHE A 117 16.32 -2.82 2.17
CA PHE A 117 15.27 -2.53 1.21
C PHE A 117 14.89 -1.05 1.20
N LYS A 118 14.75 -0.43 2.38
CA LYS A 118 14.54 1.01 2.52
C LYS A 118 15.61 1.81 1.78
N SER A 119 16.89 1.48 1.99
CA SER A 119 18.01 2.18 1.36
C SER A 119 17.97 2.14 -0.17
N LYS A 120 17.20 1.19 -0.74
CA LYS A 120 17.02 1.00 -2.17
C LYS A 120 15.72 1.58 -2.71
N LEU A 121 14.76 2.02 -1.89
CA LEU A 121 13.45 2.49 -2.38
C LEU A 121 13.55 3.69 -3.33
N LYS A 122 14.39 4.67 -3.00
CA LYS A 122 14.63 5.85 -3.85
C LYS A 122 15.28 5.47 -5.19
N GLU A 123 16.19 4.49 -5.17
CA GLU A 123 16.80 3.92 -6.39
C GLU A 123 15.76 3.14 -7.23
N ILE A 124 14.89 2.37 -6.57
CA ILE A 124 13.86 1.54 -7.23
C ILE A 124 12.80 2.41 -7.91
N ASN A 125 12.32 3.46 -7.24
CA ASN A 125 11.29 4.34 -7.79
C ASN A 125 11.40 5.78 -7.23
N PRO A 126 12.23 6.63 -7.85
CA PRO A 126 12.43 8.00 -7.37
C PRO A 126 11.15 8.83 -7.46
N VAL A 127 10.30 8.59 -8.47
CA VAL A 127 9.02 9.33 -8.66
C VAL A 127 8.10 9.21 -7.44
N LEU A 128 8.14 8.08 -6.72
CA LEU A 128 7.29 7.85 -5.55
C LEU A 128 7.99 8.13 -4.22
N PHE A 129 9.31 7.96 -4.14
CA PHE A 129 10.01 7.90 -2.85
C PHE A 129 11.06 8.99 -2.63
N GLU A 130 11.40 9.80 -3.63
CA GLU A 130 12.45 10.82 -3.51
C GLU A 130 12.10 11.88 -2.45
N GLU A 131 10.85 12.30 -2.41
CA GLU A 131 10.35 13.35 -1.50
C GLU A 131 10.27 12.90 -0.03
N PHE A 132 10.38 11.60 0.26
CA PHE A 132 10.33 11.12 1.63
C PHE A 132 11.72 11.26 2.30
N GLU A 133 11.73 11.77 3.53
CA GLU A 133 12.93 11.72 4.37
C GLU A 133 13.27 10.26 4.75
N ASP A 134 14.54 9.99 5.07
CA ASP A 134 15.02 8.62 5.31
C ASP A 134 14.43 7.99 6.59
N ASP A 135 14.03 8.82 7.56
CA ASP A 135 13.27 8.45 8.76
C ASP A 135 11.80 8.21 8.43
N GLU A 136 11.18 8.99 7.53
CA GLU A 136 9.80 8.78 7.09
C GLU A 136 9.64 7.46 6.34
N LEU A 137 10.57 7.12 5.43
CA LEU A 137 10.59 5.83 4.77
C LEU A 137 10.82 4.67 5.75
N GLN A 138 11.63 4.90 6.79
CA GLN A 138 11.86 3.91 7.84
C GLN A 138 10.57 3.63 8.58
N SER A 139 9.93 4.68 9.11
CA SER A 139 8.67 4.56 9.85
C SER A 139 7.58 3.94 8.98
N LEU A 140 7.41 4.37 7.72
CA LEU A 140 6.43 3.78 6.81
C LEU A 140 6.59 2.25 6.66
N LEU A 141 7.81 1.77 6.47
CA LEU A 141 8.08 0.34 6.31
C LEU A 141 7.99 -0.43 7.62
N GLU A 142 8.59 0.07 8.70
CA GLU A 142 8.61 -0.59 10.01
C GLU A 142 7.21 -0.68 10.60
N GLU A 143 6.46 0.42 10.61
CA GLU A 143 5.09 0.46 11.13
C GLU A 143 4.18 -0.49 10.35
N THR A 144 4.31 -0.52 9.01
CA THR A 144 3.54 -1.44 8.17
C THR A 144 3.88 -2.89 8.50
N TYR A 145 5.17 -3.22 8.62
CA TYR A 145 5.63 -4.58 8.88
C TYR A 145 5.29 -5.05 10.31
N GLU A 146 5.44 -4.19 11.31
CA GLU A 146 5.11 -4.46 12.70
C GLU A 146 3.61 -4.72 12.87
N LYS A 147 2.76 -3.89 12.28
CA LYS A 147 1.31 -4.10 12.28
C LYS A 147 0.93 -5.41 11.61
N LEU A 148 1.53 -5.73 10.47
CA LEU A 148 1.32 -7.02 9.81
C LEU A 148 1.77 -8.19 10.70
N CYS A 149 2.84 -8.05 11.47
CA CYS A 149 3.25 -9.07 12.44
C CYS A 149 2.22 -9.23 13.56
N LEU A 150 1.77 -8.13 14.18
CA LEU A 150 0.75 -8.13 15.22
C LEU A 150 -0.56 -8.76 14.74
N TYR A 151 -1.02 -8.40 13.54
CA TYR A 151 -2.25 -8.97 12.98
C TYR A 151 -2.19 -10.46 12.67
N THR A 152 -0.99 -11.03 12.61
CA THR A 152 -0.78 -12.48 12.44
C THR A 152 -0.67 -13.26 13.75
N HIS A 153 -0.48 -12.59 14.89
CA HIS A 153 -0.36 -13.26 16.18
C HIS A 153 -1.74 -13.67 16.73
N SER A 154 -1.91 -14.99 16.88
CA SER A 154 -3.20 -15.66 16.79
C SER A 154 -4.10 -15.64 18.03
N SER A 155 -3.59 -15.32 19.22
CA SER A 155 -4.36 -15.54 20.45
C SER A 155 -5.35 -14.42 20.77
N ILE A 156 -4.99 -13.16 20.52
CA ILE A 156 -5.81 -11.99 20.90
C ILE A 156 -6.46 -11.37 19.67
N VAL A 157 -5.71 -11.20 18.58
CA VAL A 157 -6.18 -10.52 17.38
C VAL A 157 -7.27 -11.32 16.66
N VAL A 158 -7.16 -12.65 16.59
CA VAL A 158 -8.18 -13.49 15.94
C VAL A 158 -9.53 -13.36 16.67
N SER A 159 -9.50 -13.48 17.99
CA SER A 159 -10.70 -13.33 18.84
C SER A 159 -11.33 -11.94 18.68
N MET A 160 -10.49 -10.91 18.60
CA MET A 160 -10.89 -9.53 18.42
C MET A 160 -11.49 -9.28 17.03
N MET A 161 -10.88 -9.79 15.96
CA MET A 161 -11.43 -9.68 14.59
C MET A 161 -12.75 -10.44 14.45
N ILE A 162 -12.91 -11.56 15.15
CA ILE A 162 -14.21 -12.27 15.24
C ILE A 162 -15.25 -11.39 15.93
N GLU A 163 -14.89 -10.66 16.99
CA GLU A 163 -15.81 -9.75 17.69
C GLU A 163 -16.17 -8.51 16.86
N VAL A 164 -15.20 -7.92 16.16
CA VAL A 164 -15.41 -6.84 15.18
C VAL A 164 -16.39 -7.28 14.09
N ASN A 165 -16.21 -8.50 13.56
CA ASN A 165 -17.10 -9.08 12.55
C ASN A 165 -18.53 -9.26 13.09
N LYS A 166 -18.67 -9.84 14.28
CA LYS A 166 -19.98 -10.01 14.94
C LYS A 166 -20.74 -8.71 15.15
N ASN A 167 -20.04 -7.63 15.45
CA ASN A 167 -20.63 -6.32 15.70
C ASN A 167 -20.83 -5.48 14.42
N ASN A 168 -20.45 -5.99 13.25
CA ASN A 168 -20.53 -5.30 11.95
C ASN A 168 -19.72 -3.99 11.90
N ASP A 169 -18.56 -4.00 12.58
CA ASP A 169 -17.64 -2.87 12.75
C ASP A 169 -16.37 -3.01 11.89
N GLU A 170 -16.42 -3.88 10.88
CA GLU A 170 -15.28 -4.26 10.05
C GLU A 170 -14.80 -3.15 9.12
N ASP A 171 -15.63 -2.13 8.86
CA ASP A 171 -15.42 -1.13 7.82
C ASP A 171 -14.08 -0.38 8.00
N LEU A 172 -13.71 -0.07 9.24
CA LEU A 172 -12.46 0.62 9.57
C LEU A 172 -11.24 -0.29 9.40
N PHE A 173 -11.34 -1.56 9.77
CA PHE A 173 -10.27 -2.54 9.58
C PHE A 173 -10.11 -2.92 8.11
N ALA A 174 -11.22 -3.08 7.40
CA ALA A 174 -11.23 -3.32 5.97
C ALA A 174 -10.53 -2.17 5.23
N LEU A 175 -10.84 -0.91 5.57
CA LEU A 175 -10.10 0.24 5.07
C LEU A 175 -8.60 0.06 5.27
N TYR A 176 -8.16 -0.16 6.51
CA TYR A 176 -6.76 -0.30 6.86
C TYR A 176 -6.06 -1.38 6.03
N PHE A 177 -6.67 -2.55 5.90
CA PHE A 177 -6.13 -3.63 5.10
C PHE A 177 -6.12 -3.35 3.59
N TYR A 178 -7.08 -2.59 3.07
CA TYR A 178 -7.03 -2.13 1.68
C TYR A 178 -5.91 -1.11 1.43
N LEU A 179 -5.62 -0.24 2.40
CA LEU A 179 -4.49 0.71 2.31
C LEU A 179 -3.16 -0.04 2.22
N ILE A 180 -2.94 -1.03 3.10
CA ILE A 180 -1.74 -1.88 3.02
C ILE A 180 -1.70 -2.63 1.69
N ALA A 181 -2.82 -3.22 1.24
CA ALA A 181 -2.84 -3.96 0.00
C ALA A 181 -2.47 -3.09 -1.21
N TYR A 182 -2.91 -1.82 -1.25
CA TYR A 182 -2.53 -0.85 -2.28
C TYR A 182 -1.04 -0.55 -2.21
N PHE A 183 -0.51 -0.31 -1.02
CA PHE A 183 0.92 -0.05 -0.82
C PHE A 183 1.79 -1.23 -1.29
N LEU A 184 1.44 -2.46 -0.93
CA LEU A 184 2.18 -3.65 -1.38
C LEU A 184 2.10 -3.84 -2.90
N GLU A 185 0.96 -3.55 -3.52
CA GLU A 185 0.80 -3.61 -4.99
C GLU A 185 1.67 -2.55 -5.69
N ILE A 186 1.82 -1.35 -5.10
CA ILE A 186 2.74 -0.30 -5.54
C ILE A 186 4.19 -0.73 -5.40
N LEU A 187 4.57 -1.39 -4.31
CA LEU A 187 5.93 -1.91 -4.12
C LEU A 187 6.28 -2.99 -5.15
N ILE A 188 5.33 -3.89 -5.47
CA ILE A 188 5.51 -4.88 -6.56
C ILE A 188 5.71 -4.17 -7.88
N TYR A 189 4.86 -3.20 -8.22
CA TYR A 189 4.97 -2.44 -9.46
C TYR A 189 6.33 -1.72 -9.56
N SER A 190 6.74 -1.04 -8.48
CA SER A 190 8.00 -0.30 -8.38
C SER A 190 9.22 -1.22 -8.53
N SER A 191 9.17 -2.40 -7.93
CA SER A 191 10.22 -3.41 -8.10
C SER A 191 10.31 -3.88 -9.56
N LEU A 192 9.18 -4.13 -10.21
CA LEU A 192 9.14 -4.66 -11.57
C LEU A 192 9.52 -3.61 -12.63
N ILE A 193 9.13 -2.35 -12.46
CA ILE A 193 9.52 -1.28 -13.38
C ILE A 193 11.04 -1.08 -13.35
N TYR A 194 11.63 -1.11 -12.16
CA TYR A 194 13.07 -1.06 -11.95
C TYR A 194 13.80 -2.22 -12.63
N LEU A 195 13.39 -3.46 -12.34
CA LEU A 195 14.01 -4.67 -12.91
C LEU A 195 13.88 -4.77 -14.44
N THR A 196 12.88 -4.11 -15.03
CA THR A 196 12.70 -4.09 -16.49
C THR A 196 13.32 -2.86 -17.16
N ASN A 197 13.96 -1.97 -16.40
CA ASN A 197 14.54 -0.71 -16.86
C ASN A 197 13.56 0.13 -17.71
N ASP A 198 12.26 0.09 -17.36
CA ASP A 198 11.24 0.87 -18.09
C ASP A 198 11.09 2.26 -17.46
N ASN A 199 11.74 3.26 -18.06
CA ASN A 199 11.74 4.65 -17.58
C ASN A 199 10.42 5.40 -17.86
N LYS A 200 9.32 4.69 -18.14
CA LYS A 200 8.02 5.31 -18.44
C LYS A 200 7.09 5.22 -17.24
N ASP A 201 6.59 6.38 -16.82
CA ASP A 201 5.50 6.45 -15.85
C ASP A 201 4.18 6.07 -16.50
N HIS A 202 3.79 4.80 -16.32
CA HIS A 202 2.51 4.29 -16.81
C HIS A 202 1.35 4.48 -15.81
N ILE A 203 1.65 5.03 -14.65
CA ILE A 203 0.72 5.33 -13.56
C ILE A 203 0.88 6.80 -13.20
N ASP A 204 -0.23 7.49 -13.00
CA ASP A 204 -0.24 8.87 -12.53
C ASP A 204 -0.16 8.91 -10.99
N ALA A 205 0.88 9.55 -10.44
CA ALA A 205 1.11 9.70 -9.00
C ALA A 205 -0.05 10.43 -8.30
N PHE A 206 -0.67 11.41 -8.96
CA PHE A 206 -1.88 12.06 -8.42
C PHE A 206 -3.03 11.05 -8.30
N CYS A 207 -3.18 10.15 -9.27
CA CYS A 207 -4.18 9.09 -9.20
C CYS A 207 -3.90 8.04 -8.11
N ILE A 208 -2.63 7.86 -7.71
CA ILE A 208 -2.26 7.04 -6.54
C ILE A 208 -2.81 7.70 -5.27
N PHE A 209 -2.48 8.98 -5.04
CA PHE A 209 -2.97 9.75 -3.89
C PHE A 209 -4.50 9.72 -3.81
N MET A 210 -5.19 10.04 -4.91
CA MET A 210 -6.64 9.98 -4.99
C MET A 210 -7.20 8.57 -4.70
N GLY A 211 -6.46 7.52 -5.06
CA GLY A 211 -6.82 6.14 -4.73
C GLY A 211 -6.84 5.87 -3.22
N PHE A 212 -5.84 6.36 -2.48
CA PHE A 212 -5.82 6.28 -1.02
C PHE A 212 -6.96 7.12 -0.41
N THR A 213 -7.20 8.34 -0.90
CA THR A 213 -8.31 9.18 -0.43
C THR A 213 -9.68 8.53 -0.65
N LEU A 214 -9.89 7.87 -1.81
CA LEU A 214 -11.12 7.15 -2.10
C LEU A 214 -11.36 6.00 -1.13
N LEU A 215 -10.32 5.25 -0.74
CA LEU A 215 -10.47 4.21 0.26
C LEU A 215 -10.99 4.81 1.58
N CYS A 216 -10.38 5.89 2.05
CA CYS A 216 -10.83 6.58 3.27
C CYS A 216 -12.28 7.10 3.17
N SER A 217 -12.71 7.51 1.98
CA SER A 217 -14.07 8.02 1.75
C SER A 217 -15.18 6.97 1.89
N ARG A 218 -14.83 5.68 1.83
CA ARG A 218 -15.78 4.56 1.94
C ARG A 218 -16.19 4.22 3.37
N VAL A 219 -15.52 4.79 4.37
CA VAL A 219 -15.89 4.59 5.77
C VAL A 219 -17.09 5.46 6.10
N ASP A 220 -18.10 4.87 6.73
CA ASP A 220 -19.25 5.61 7.23
C ASP A 220 -18.81 6.54 8.36
N LYS A 221 -18.75 7.84 8.05
CA LYS A 221 -18.34 8.87 9.00
C LYS A 221 -19.25 8.96 10.22
N ASN A 222 -20.50 8.51 10.11
CA ASN A 222 -21.44 8.52 11.23
C ASN A 222 -21.11 7.41 12.26
N LYS A 223 -20.37 6.38 11.87
CA LYS A 223 -19.87 5.34 12.79
C LYS A 223 -18.59 5.75 13.51
N LEU A 224 -17.84 6.72 12.99
CA LEU A 224 -16.57 7.20 13.58
C LEU A 224 -16.83 8.16 14.75
N THR A 225 -17.57 7.71 15.76
CA THR A 225 -17.73 8.45 17.02
C THR A 225 -16.47 8.33 17.87
N GLU A 226 -16.27 9.27 18.79
CA GLU A 226 -15.12 9.25 19.71
C GLU A 226 -15.08 7.95 20.54
N ASP A 227 -16.23 7.46 20.99
CA ASP A 227 -16.37 6.17 21.68
C ASP A 227 -15.98 4.97 20.79
N TYR A 228 -16.39 4.98 19.52
CA TYR A 228 -16.03 3.92 18.57
C TYR A 228 -14.53 3.93 18.30
N THR A 229 -13.98 5.10 18.03
CA THR A 229 -12.55 5.28 17.76
C THR A 229 -11.70 4.93 18.97
N ASN A 230 -12.10 5.29 20.19
CA ASN A 230 -11.40 4.92 21.41
C ASN A 230 -11.48 3.41 21.68
N LYS A 231 -12.63 2.77 21.43
CA LYS A 231 -12.80 1.32 21.59
C LYS A 231 -11.88 0.52 20.67
N TYR A 232 -11.65 0.97 19.44
CA TYR A 232 -10.84 0.27 18.43
C TYR A 232 -9.41 0.82 18.30
N LYS A 233 -9.03 1.86 19.07
CA LYS A 233 -7.69 2.48 19.03
C LYS A 233 -6.58 1.48 19.31
N ASP A 234 -6.70 0.71 20.39
CA ASP A 234 -5.71 -0.28 20.80
C ASP A 234 -5.61 -1.42 19.78
N TYR A 235 -6.75 -1.78 19.20
CA TYR A 235 -6.91 -2.83 18.20
C TYR A 235 -6.35 -2.46 16.81
N LEU A 236 -6.31 -1.16 16.50
CA LEU A 236 -5.67 -0.62 15.29
C LEU A 236 -4.18 -0.36 15.49
N HIS A 237 -3.68 -0.60 16.71
CA HIS A 237 -2.32 -0.30 17.14
C HIS A 237 -1.94 1.13 16.75
N TRP A 238 -2.80 2.09 17.11
CA TRP A 238 -2.65 3.46 16.64
C TRP A 238 -1.39 4.14 17.20
N GLU A 239 -0.93 3.69 18.38
CA GLU A 239 0.35 4.08 19.00
C GLU A 239 1.56 3.89 18.07
N ILE A 240 1.52 2.89 17.18
CA ILE A 240 2.59 2.64 16.21
C ILE A 240 2.72 3.79 15.21
N ASN A 241 1.64 4.53 14.92
CA ASN A 241 1.63 5.64 13.96
C ASN A 241 1.44 7.00 14.64
N GLU A 242 1.60 7.08 15.97
CA GLU A 242 1.37 8.32 16.73
C GLU A 242 2.30 9.44 16.24
N HIS A 243 3.55 9.10 15.91
CA HIS A 243 4.53 10.04 15.35
C HIS A 243 4.09 10.68 14.03
N PHE A 244 3.47 9.92 13.11
CA PHE A 244 2.89 10.50 11.88
C PHE A 244 1.70 11.40 12.18
N THR A 245 0.87 11.03 13.16
CA THR A 245 -0.31 11.81 13.52
C THR A 245 0.09 13.19 14.06
N ASP A 246 1.18 13.25 14.82
CA ASP A 246 1.72 14.50 15.34
C ASP A 246 2.51 15.30 14.30
N LYS A 247 3.40 14.66 13.52
CA LYS A 247 4.23 15.33 12.49
C LYS A 247 3.37 15.99 11.40
N TYR A 248 2.34 15.29 10.93
CA TYR A 248 1.51 15.77 9.82
C TYR A 248 0.21 16.43 10.27
N LYS A 249 0.01 16.66 11.58
CA LYS A 249 -1.20 17.29 12.11
C LYS A 249 -1.47 18.63 11.44
N ASP A 250 -0.44 19.48 11.40
CA ASP A 250 -0.52 20.83 10.85
C ASP A 250 -0.72 20.82 9.32
N GLU A 251 -0.14 19.84 8.62
CA GLU A 251 -0.31 19.65 7.18
C GLU A 251 -1.71 19.13 6.84
N VAL A 252 -2.25 18.19 7.63
CA VAL A 252 -3.63 17.71 7.52
C VAL A 252 -4.61 18.85 7.82
N GLU A 253 -4.30 19.72 8.77
CA GLU A 253 -5.14 20.87 9.11
C GLU A 253 -5.09 21.94 8.01
N LYS A 254 -3.91 22.20 7.43
CA LYS A 254 -3.77 22.99 6.20
C LYS A 254 -4.56 22.39 5.04
N LEU A 255 -4.41 21.10 4.75
CA LEU A 255 -5.13 20.41 3.68
C LEU A 255 -6.64 20.45 3.90
N LYS A 256 -7.13 20.34 5.14
CA LYS A 256 -8.56 20.52 5.47
C LYS A 256 -9.04 21.92 5.15
N ASN A 257 -8.26 22.94 5.51
CA ASN A 257 -8.58 24.35 5.24
C ASN A 257 -8.53 24.65 3.74
N ASP A 258 -7.48 24.22 3.04
CA ASP A 258 -7.33 24.36 1.60
C ASP A 258 -8.43 23.63 0.85
N TRP A 259 -8.82 22.43 1.31
CA TRP A 259 -9.94 21.68 0.75
C TRP A 259 -11.29 22.36 0.99
N SER A 260 -11.50 22.96 2.16
CA SER A 260 -12.70 23.74 2.46
C SER A 260 -12.79 24.96 1.53
N ASN A 261 -11.68 25.66 1.33
CA ASN A 261 -11.58 26.81 0.42
C ASN A 261 -11.82 26.37 -1.03
N LEU A 262 -11.22 25.27 -1.48
CA LEU A 262 -11.46 24.69 -2.81
C LEU A 262 -12.91 24.27 -3.00
N GLN A 263 -13.55 23.66 -2.00
CA GLN A 263 -14.98 23.33 -2.06
C GLN A 263 -15.85 24.58 -2.16
N GLN A 264 -15.47 25.66 -1.47
CA GLN A 264 -16.16 26.93 -1.54
C GLN A 264 -16.01 27.55 -2.94
N GLU A 265 -14.79 27.61 -3.48
CA GLU A 265 -14.53 28.10 -4.84
C GLU A 265 -15.24 27.28 -5.93
N ILE A 266 -15.29 25.95 -5.77
CA ILE A 266 -16.05 25.05 -6.66
C ILE A 266 -17.56 25.29 -6.55
N ASN A 267 -18.07 25.54 -5.34
CA ASN A 267 -19.48 25.84 -5.12
C ASN A 267 -19.87 27.22 -5.69
N GLU A 268 -18.97 28.19 -5.60
CA GLU A 268 -19.14 29.55 -6.16
C GLU A 268 -19.03 29.54 -7.70
N ASN A 269 -18.22 28.65 -8.27
CA ASN A 269 -17.98 28.54 -9.72
C ASN A 269 -18.56 27.27 -10.36
N LYS A 270 -19.67 26.73 -9.83
CA LYS A 270 -20.27 25.45 -10.27
C LYS A 270 -20.47 25.34 -11.79
N GLU A 271 -20.87 26.41 -12.47
CA GLU A 271 -21.07 26.41 -13.93
C GLU A 271 -19.77 26.30 -14.73
N VAL A 272 -18.69 26.97 -14.27
CA VAL A 272 -17.39 26.97 -14.95
C VAL A 272 -16.72 25.62 -14.81
N VAL A 273 -16.75 25.05 -13.60
CA VAL A 273 -16.23 23.71 -13.32
C VAL A 273 -17.06 22.65 -14.06
N GLY A 274 -18.39 22.78 -14.07
CA GLY A 274 -19.29 21.92 -14.84
C GLY A 274 -19.01 21.94 -16.35
N ASN A 275 -18.75 23.12 -16.92
CA ASN A 275 -18.41 23.29 -18.34
C ASN A 275 -17.02 22.76 -18.69
N TYR A 276 -16.02 22.96 -17.83
CA TYR A 276 -14.68 22.39 -18.00
C TYR A 276 -14.72 20.86 -17.97
N ILE A 277 -15.49 20.28 -17.06
CA ILE A 277 -15.70 18.83 -16.95
C ILE A 277 -16.50 18.26 -18.13
N MET A 278 -17.54 18.97 -18.63
CA MET A 278 -18.25 18.57 -19.86
C MET A 278 -17.37 18.60 -21.11
N ASN A 279 -16.39 19.50 -21.18
CA ASN A 279 -15.47 19.57 -22.33
C ASN A 279 -14.40 18.48 -22.30
N LEU A 280 -14.00 18.00 -21.13
CA LEU A 280 -13.06 16.87 -21.00
C LEU A 280 -13.70 15.51 -21.34
N SER A 281 -15.03 15.39 -21.22
CA SER A 281 -15.78 14.16 -21.53
C SER A 281 -16.17 14.01 -23.01
N LYS A 282 -15.81 14.98 -23.86
CA LYS A 282 -16.01 14.95 -25.31
C LYS A 282 -14.76 14.53 -26.10
N LYS A 283 -13.66 14.19 -25.42
CA LYS A 283 -12.45 13.58 -26.01
C LYS A 283 -12.40 12.09 -25.69
#